data_AF-A0A950UWB5-F1
#
_entry.id   AF-A0A950UWB5-F1
#
_cell.length_a   1.000
_cell.length_b   1.000
_cell.length_c   1.000
_cell.angle_alpha   90.00
_cell.angle_beta   90.00
_cell.angle_gamma   90.00
#
_symmetry.space_group_name_H-M   'P 1'
#
loop_
_entity.id
_entity.type
_entity.pdbx_description
1 polymer ?
#
loop_
_entity_poly.entity_id
_entity_poly.type
_entity_poly.pdbx_seq_one_letter_code
_entity_poly.pdbx_strand_id
1 'polypeptide(L)'
;MNNCYRRLIAALTALVLAGCATSINPAVTVGPAIAAHAAQPSKEIVMATFTAPNYGNSLPSPLTPDGAGNYYGTSSVGGEGYGTLYELSPSANGGWSQTVLHTFEDYLDGGYPELTPLIFDKHGDLYGTAHNGGTNELGVAFRFHRTARGWVERVLHNFGNGDAYPFSSLIMDRRGNLYGTDNIYHYGGGITEGVYAISPSNGGWLYKIIYDLGMAAANGAGGGLVLDSKGNIFGVSNEIIAPEIVFELKPAGSGWSPSILFKFKTRAGSPTGAPVLDKAGNIYDTTNGGGPGGNGTVFRLSPSKTGSWKLHTLYAFKGGADGTLPYAGITFDASGNIYGTTQAGGTSNDGTVFELAGGSHRERVVWAFDGKDGSTPLTPVVPDSTGHVFGTTSTGGGDVHCVAAAGCGNAFEVTH
;
A
#
# COMPACT_ATOMS: atom_id res chain seq x y z
N MET A 1 -33.04 -18.50 51.47
CA MET A 1 -34.03 -18.67 52.56
C MET A 1 -35.17 -17.70 52.27
N ASN A 2 -36.10 -18.09 51.39
CA ASN A 2 -37.48 -18.55 51.67
C ASN A 2 -38.47 -17.38 51.52
N ASN A 3 -39.10 -17.24 50.35
CA ASN A 3 -40.48 -17.68 50.02
C ASN A 3 -41.49 -16.53 50.28
N CYS A 4 -42.46 -16.17 49.44
CA CYS A 4 -43.39 -17.00 48.67
C CYS A 4 -44.22 -16.18 47.63
N TYR A 5 -44.35 -16.75 46.42
CA TYR A 5 -45.55 -16.93 45.57
C TYR A 5 -46.47 -15.81 45.00
N ARG A 6 -46.82 -16.05 43.72
CA ARG A 6 -47.66 -15.37 42.70
C ARG A 6 -49.18 -15.31 42.97
N ARG A 7 -49.90 -14.32 42.37
CA ARG A 7 -51.20 -14.39 41.64
C ARG A 7 -51.36 -13.11 40.76
N LEU A 8 -51.45 -13.14 39.42
CA LEU A 8 -52.54 -13.41 38.44
C LEU A 8 -53.57 -12.27 38.17
N ILE A 9 -53.60 -11.85 36.89
CA ILE A 9 -54.70 -11.32 36.02
C ILE A 9 -55.03 -9.80 36.00
N ALA A 10 -55.20 -9.33 34.76
CA ALA A 10 -55.27 -7.98 34.22
C ALA A 10 -56.70 -7.41 34.03
N ALA A 11 -56.81 -6.08 33.85
CA ALA A 11 -57.81 -5.44 32.98
C ALA A 11 -57.34 -4.04 32.49
N LEU A 12 -57.32 -3.87 31.16
CA LEU A 12 -57.30 -2.63 30.33
C LEU A 12 -58.56 -1.75 30.64
N THR A 13 -58.72 -0.45 30.38
CA THR A 13 -58.16 0.54 29.43
C THR A 13 -58.64 1.97 29.83
N ALA A 14 -57.81 3.00 29.57
CA ALA A 14 -58.06 4.36 29.01
C ALA A 14 -59.29 5.20 29.45
N LEU A 15 -59.33 6.54 29.53
CA LEU A 15 -58.48 7.70 29.20
C LEU A 15 -59.16 8.90 29.91
N VAL A 16 -58.45 9.82 30.60
CA VAL A 16 -59.04 11.11 31.04
C VAL A 16 -58.07 12.24 30.77
N LEU A 17 -58.64 13.32 30.22
CA LEU A 17 -58.01 14.59 29.85
C LEU A 17 -57.38 15.37 31.01
N ALA A 18 -56.24 16.00 30.68
CA ALA A 18 -55.82 17.38 30.97
C ALA A 18 -55.77 17.92 32.41
N GLY A 19 -54.59 18.45 32.79
CA GLY A 19 -54.48 19.62 33.68
C GLY A 19 -53.19 19.77 34.49
N CYS A 20 -52.34 20.72 34.07
CA CYS A 20 -51.34 21.51 34.83
C CYS A 20 -50.06 20.89 35.46
N ALA A 21 -48.96 21.03 34.70
CA ALA A 21 -47.69 21.73 34.98
C ALA A 21 -46.94 21.58 36.32
N THR A 22 -45.68 21.10 36.24
CA THR A 22 -44.49 21.71 36.90
C THR A 22 -43.18 21.37 36.15
N SER A 23 -42.46 22.42 35.76
CA SER A 23 -41.02 22.58 35.41
C SER A 23 -40.16 21.37 34.98
N ILE A 24 -39.63 21.43 33.75
CA ILE A 24 -38.49 20.63 33.29
C ILE A 24 -37.32 21.58 33.00
N ASN A 25 -36.13 21.29 33.55
CA ASN A 25 -34.85 21.93 33.24
C ASN A 25 -34.56 21.88 31.73
N PRO A 26 -34.23 22.99 31.04
CA PRO A 26 -33.66 22.94 29.71
C PRO A 26 -32.14 23.07 29.83
N ALA A 27 -31.43 21.97 30.04
CA ALA A 27 -29.98 21.93 29.87
C ALA A 27 -29.51 20.49 29.65
N VAL A 28 -29.93 19.89 28.54
CA VAL A 28 -29.11 18.87 27.89
C VAL A 28 -28.44 19.58 26.73
N THR A 29 -27.19 19.99 26.92
CA THR A 29 -26.31 20.40 25.84
C THR A 29 -26.07 19.16 24.99
N VAL A 30 -26.83 19.06 23.89
CA VAL A 30 -26.48 18.16 22.79
C VAL A 30 -25.14 18.66 22.28
N GLY A 31 -24.08 17.87 22.47
CA GLY A 31 -22.78 18.14 21.85
C GLY A 31 -22.96 18.32 20.35
N PRO A 32 -22.07 19.05 19.65
CA PRO A 32 -22.27 19.33 18.23
C PRO A 32 -22.50 18.00 17.52
N ALA A 33 -23.67 17.86 16.91
CA ALA A 33 -23.90 16.80 15.95
C ALA A 33 -22.73 16.90 14.96
N ILE A 34 -21.99 15.80 14.78
CA ILE A 34 -21.06 15.69 13.67
C ILE A 34 -21.93 15.95 12.44
N ALA A 35 -21.81 17.15 11.88
CA ALA A 35 -22.46 17.46 10.64
C ALA A 35 -21.95 16.39 9.67
N ALA A 36 -22.88 15.57 9.16
CA ALA A 36 -22.61 14.82 7.96
C ALA A 36 -22.10 15.86 6.95
N HIS A 37 -20.82 15.79 6.62
CA HIS A 37 -20.27 16.61 5.55
C HIS A 37 -21.16 16.32 4.35
N ALA A 38 -21.87 17.34 3.86
CA ALA A 38 -22.57 17.24 2.60
C ALA A 38 -21.53 16.77 1.57
N ALA A 39 -21.79 15.62 0.92
CA ALA A 39 -20.88 15.04 -0.05
C ALA A 39 -20.56 16.10 -1.11
N GLN A 40 -19.34 16.61 -1.07
CA GLN A 40 -18.83 17.39 -2.19
C GLN A 40 -18.71 16.43 -3.37
N PRO A 41 -19.02 16.86 -4.61
CA PRO A 41 -18.76 16.02 -5.75
C PRO A 41 -17.26 15.71 -5.76
N SER A 42 -16.91 14.43 -5.90
CA SER A 42 -15.52 14.07 -5.98
C SER A 42 -14.88 14.75 -7.18
N LYS A 43 -13.64 15.21 -7.00
CA LYS A 43 -12.88 15.90 -8.05
C LYS A 43 -11.49 15.30 -8.11
N GLU A 44 -11.07 14.96 -9.32
CA GLU A 44 -9.73 14.52 -9.66
C GLU A 44 -8.90 15.67 -10.24
N ILE A 45 -7.60 15.64 -9.95
CA ILE A 45 -6.57 16.50 -10.51
C ILE A 45 -5.38 15.63 -10.93
N VAL A 46 -5.07 15.62 -12.21
CA VAL A 46 -3.82 15.04 -12.72
C VAL A 46 -2.66 15.93 -12.28
N MET A 47 -1.82 15.41 -11.38
CA MET A 47 -0.64 16.09 -10.84
C MET A 47 0.52 16.07 -11.83
N ALA A 48 0.69 14.94 -12.54
CA ALA A 48 1.71 14.73 -13.55
C ALA A 48 1.32 13.58 -14.47
N THR A 49 1.79 13.65 -15.73
CA THR A 49 1.68 12.56 -16.71
C THR A 49 3.09 12.15 -17.13
N PHE A 50 3.42 10.88 -16.93
CA PHE A 50 4.76 10.35 -17.15
C PHE A 50 4.92 9.90 -18.60
N THR A 51 5.37 10.81 -19.47
CA THR A 51 5.66 10.54 -20.89
C THR A 51 7.14 10.19 -21.08
N ALA A 52 7.44 9.19 -21.94
CA ALA A 52 8.80 8.95 -22.41
C ALA A 52 8.82 8.99 -23.95
N PRO A 53 9.19 10.14 -24.56
CA PRO A 53 9.08 10.38 -26.01
C PRO A 53 9.77 9.32 -26.89
N ASN A 54 10.79 8.64 -26.36
CA ASN A 54 11.57 7.61 -27.07
C ASN A 54 11.34 6.18 -26.57
N TYR A 55 10.65 5.99 -25.44
CA TYR A 55 10.58 4.71 -24.74
C TYR A 55 9.13 4.24 -24.44
N GLY A 56 8.12 5.02 -24.82
CA GLY A 56 6.72 4.65 -24.65
C GLY A 56 6.17 5.02 -23.26
N ASN A 57 5.38 4.12 -22.68
CA ASN A 57 4.68 4.36 -21.41
C ASN A 57 5.65 4.27 -20.23
N SER A 58 5.53 5.19 -19.28
CA SER A 58 6.24 5.13 -18.01
C SER A 58 5.30 4.73 -16.88
N LEU A 59 5.71 3.72 -16.10
CA LEU A 59 5.03 3.25 -14.91
C LEU A 59 5.55 4.03 -13.70
N PRO A 60 4.77 4.92 -13.08
CA PRO A 60 5.15 5.54 -11.83
C PRO A 60 5.04 4.55 -10.64
N SER A 61 5.94 4.69 -9.68
CA SER A 61 5.87 4.05 -8.37
C SER A 61 4.73 4.61 -7.52
N PRO A 62 4.42 4.00 -6.35
CA PRO A 62 3.62 4.67 -5.33
C PRO A 62 4.28 5.98 -4.89
N LEU A 63 3.45 6.97 -4.53
CA LEU A 63 3.92 8.27 -4.05
C LEU A 63 4.34 8.20 -2.57
N THR A 64 5.42 8.88 -2.23
CA THR A 64 5.99 8.96 -0.89
C THR A 64 5.92 10.42 -0.40
N PRO A 65 5.02 10.74 0.55
CA PRO A 65 4.89 12.12 1.04
C PRO A 65 6.09 12.51 1.92
N ASP A 66 6.54 13.76 1.83
CA ASP A 66 7.55 14.33 2.74
C ASP A 66 6.96 14.93 4.03
N GLY A 67 5.63 15.00 4.12
CA GLY A 67 4.90 15.64 5.22
C GLY A 67 4.84 17.18 5.16
N ALA A 68 5.50 17.81 4.19
CA ALA A 68 5.40 19.24 3.87
C ALA A 68 4.46 19.51 2.68
N GLY A 69 3.94 18.46 2.04
CA GLY A 69 3.00 18.52 0.92
C GLY A 69 3.61 18.20 -0.43
N ASN A 70 4.89 17.81 -0.48
CA ASN A 70 5.51 17.27 -1.69
C ASN A 70 5.45 15.75 -1.68
N TYR A 71 5.43 15.17 -2.87
CA TYR A 71 5.35 13.73 -3.08
C TYR A 71 6.51 13.28 -3.96
N TYR A 72 7.17 12.22 -3.54
CA TYR A 72 8.33 11.66 -4.22
C TYR A 72 7.98 10.31 -4.80
N GLY A 73 8.55 9.99 -5.96
CA GLY A 73 8.36 8.70 -6.58
C GLY A 73 9.40 8.46 -7.66
N THR A 74 9.34 7.27 -8.22
CA THR A 74 10.19 6.84 -9.33
C THR A 74 9.35 6.44 -10.53
N SER A 75 9.96 6.44 -11.70
CA SER A 75 9.32 6.07 -12.97
C SER A 75 10.13 5.01 -13.69
N SER A 76 9.47 4.03 -14.33
CA SER A 76 10.15 2.92 -15.04
C SER A 76 11.00 3.39 -16.22
N VAL A 77 10.64 4.52 -16.85
CA VAL A 77 11.41 5.12 -17.94
C VAL A 77 11.46 6.65 -17.77
N GLY A 78 12.54 7.25 -18.26
CA GLY A 78 12.78 8.70 -18.28
C GLY A 78 14.26 9.00 -18.51
N GLY A 79 14.57 10.18 -19.04
CA GLY A 79 15.93 10.56 -19.46
C GLY A 79 16.50 9.62 -20.52
N GLU A 80 17.43 8.74 -20.12
CA GLU A 80 18.11 7.77 -21.00
C GLU A 80 17.40 6.41 -21.15
N GLY A 81 16.28 6.19 -20.43
CA GLY A 81 15.42 5.01 -20.62
C GLY A 81 15.40 4.01 -19.46
N TYR A 82 16.15 4.25 -18.39
CA TYR A 82 16.26 3.36 -17.23
C TYR A 82 15.47 3.81 -16.01
N GLY A 83 14.85 5.00 -16.06
CA GLY A 83 13.94 5.50 -15.05
C GLY A 83 14.35 6.85 -14.48
N THR A 84 13.50 7.45 -13.67
CA THR A 84 13.81 8.70 -12.96
C THR A 84 13.35 8.65 -11.51
N LEU A 85 14.01 9.42 -10.65
CA LEU A 85 13.49 9.90 -9.38
C LEU A 85 12.88 11.29 -9.61
N TYR A 86 11.66 11.51 -9.13
CA TYR A 86 10.96 12.78 -9.27
C TYR A 86 10.36 13.28 -7.97
N GLU A 87 10.13 14.59 -7.93
CA GLU A 87 9.34 15.30 -6.91
C GLU A 87 8.12 15.94 -7.58
N LEU A 88 6.95 15.80 -6.95
CA LEU A 88 5.73 16.52 -7.26
C LEU A 88 5.46 17.53 -6.13
N SER A 89 5.38 18.80 -6.49
CA SER A 89 5.18 19.90 -5.53
C SER A 89 4.00 20.77 -5.95
N PRO A 90 3.17 21.26 -5.00
CA PRO A 90 2.15 22.25 -5.29
C PRO A 90 2.77 23.53 -5.88
N SER A 91 2.20 23.99 -6.99
CA SER A 91 2.63 25.21 -7.68
C SER A 91 1.87 26.43 -7.16
N ALA A 92 2.56 27.58 -7.08
CA ALA A 92 2.00 28.83 -6.57
C ALA A 92 0.76 29.35 -7.36
N ASN A 93 0.55 28.87 -8.58
CA ASN A 93 -0.58 29.21 -9.44
C ASN A 93 -1.78 28.26 -9.33
N GLY A 94 -1.78 27.31 -8.38
CA GLY A 94 -2.86 26.33 -8.21
C GLY A 94 -2.74 25.19 -9.23
N GLY A 95 -1.80 24.29 -8.98
CA GLY A 95 -1.51 23.10 -9.79
C GLY A 95 -0.33 22.33 -9.20
N TRP A 96 0.26 21.44 -9.98
CA TRP A 96 1.40 20.62 -9.57
C TRP A 96 2.58 20.84 -10.51
N SER A 97 3.80 20.80 -9.96
CA SER A 97 5.05 20.83 -10.72
C SER A 97 5.78 19.52 -10.50
N GLN A 98 6.19 18.89 -11.60
CA GLN A 98 7.09 17.74 -11.58
C GLN A 98 8.53 18.21 -11.79
N THR A 99 9.42 17.83 -10.88
CA THR A 99 10.86 18.04 -11.00
C THR A 99 11.56 16.70 -11.05
N VAL A 100 12.35 16.45 -12.11
CA VAL A 100 13.25 15.28 -12.15
C VAL A 100 14.46 15.58 -11.27
N LEU A 101 14.67 14.74 -10.27
CA LEU A 101 15.74 14.88 -9.28
C LEU A 101 16.98 14.06 -9.65
N HIS A 102 16.77 12.94 -10.33
CA HIS A 102 17.82 12.07 -10.83
C HIS A 102 17.27 11.23 -12.01
N THR A 103 18.16 10.96 -12.97
CA THR A 103 17.93 10.04 -14.08
C THR A 103 18.87 8.87 -13.86
N PHE A 104 18.33 7.67 -13.81
CA PHE A 104 19.13 6.46 -13.75
C PHE A 104 19.86 6.29 -15.08
N GLU A 105 21.18 6.12 -15.03
CA GLU A 105 22.07 6.01 -16.17
C GLU A 105 22.69 4.61 -16.22
N ASP A 106 22.70 3.97 -17.39
CA ASP A 106 23.29 2.65 -17.58
C ASP A 106 22.70 1.52 -16.69
N TYR A 107 23.48 0.46 -16.43
CA TYR A 107 23.05 -0.70 -15.65
C TYR A 107 23.81 -0.82 -14.31
N LEU A 108 24.55 0.20 -13.87
CA LEU A 108 25.37 0.16 -12.66
C LEU A 108 24.71 0.85 -11.47
N ASP A 109 23.94 1.91 -11.71
CA ASP A 109 23.27 2.71 -10.67
C ASP A 109 21.85 2.20 -10.37
N GLY A 110 21.25 1.44 -11.29
CA GLY A 110 19.98 0.76 -11.14
C GLY A 110 19.06 1.06 -12.31
N GLY A 111 18.16 0.13 -12.65
CA GLY A 111 17.21 0.33 -13.75
C GLY A 111 15.82 -0.13 -13.38
N TYR A 112 14.83 0.53 -13.97
CA TYR A 112 13.41 0.22 -13.84
C TYR A 112 12.96 0.19 -12.35
N PRO A 113 13.09 1.32 -11.63
CA PRO A 113 12.66 1.43 -10.24
C PRO A 113 11.13 1.62 -10.13
N GLU A 114 10.31 0.75 -10.74
CA GLU A 114 8.85 0.86 -10.66
C GLU A 114 8.20 0.04 -9.53
N LEU A 115 6.94 0.39 -9.25
CA LEU A 115 5.98 -0.34 -8.41
C LEU A 115 6.35 -0.50 -6.92
N THR A 116 7.57 -0.17 -6.51
CA THR A 116 7.98 -0.14 -5.10
C THR A 116 7.97 1.30 -4.56
N PRO A 117 7.37 1.56 -3.38
CA PRO A 117 7.45 2.86 -2.74
C PRO A 117 8.88 3.15 -2.31
N LEU A 118 9.27 4.42 -2.43
CA LEU A 118 10.44 4.93 -1.71
C LEU A 118 10.14 5.01 -0.21
N ILE A 119 11.17 5.04 0.61
CA ILE A 119 11.04 5.36 2.03
C ILE A 119 12.00 6.46 2.43
N PHE A 120 11.55 7.34 3.33
CA PHE A 120 12.39 8.33 3.97
C PHE A 120 12.99 7.78 5.27
N ASP A 121 14.26 8.12 5.53
CA ASP A 121 14.77 8.09 6.89
C ASP A 121 14.45 9.39 7.66
N LYS A 122 14.80 9.42 8.94
CA LYS A 122 14.61 10.61 9.80
C LYS A 122 15.46 11.83 9.41
N HIS A 123 16.44 11.65 8.53
CA HIS A 123 17.33 12.71 8.04
C HIS A 123 16.87 13.28 6.70
N GLY A 124 15.82 12.70 6.09
CA GLY A 124 15.29 13.11 4.79
C GLY A 124 15.97 12.42 3.61
N ASP A 125 16.71 11.35 3.84
CA ASP A 125 17.27 10.53 2.78
C ASP A 125 16.23 9.56 2.24
N LEU A 126 16.23 9.38 0.92
CA LEU A 126 15.33 8.48 0.21
C LEU A 126 16.02 7.15 -0.06
N TYR A 127 15.28 6.07 0.11
CA TYR A 127 15.75 4.70 -0.13
C TYR A 127 14.75 3.97 -1.01
N GLY A 128 15.27 3.09 -1.86
CA GLY A 128 14.46 2.29 -2.75
C GLY A 128 15.25 1.17 -3.40
N THR A 129 14.59 0.47 -4.30
CA THR A 129 15.18 -0.60 -5.09
C THR A 129 14.92 -0.36 -6.56
N ALA A 130 15.86 -0.80 -7.40
CA ALA A 130 15.65 -0.93 -8.83
C ALA A 130 15.83 -2.40 -9.17
N HIS A 131 14.93 -2.99 -9.97
CA HIS A 131 14.93 -4.44 -10.16
C HIS A 131 15.87 -4.91 -11.28
N ASN A 132 16.43 -3.96 -12.04
CA ASN A 132 17.51 -4.18 -13.00
C ASN A 132 18.74 -3.36 -12.61
N GLY A 133 19.83 -3.62 -13.32
CA GLY A 133 21.14 -3.04 -13.03
C GLY A 133 21.92 -3.82 -11.97
N GLY A 134 23.04 -3.29 -11.52
CA GLY A 134 23.98 -3.97 -10.66
C GLY A 134 24.64 -5.21 -11.28
N THR A 135 24.91 -6.22 -10.46
CA THR A 135 25.64 -7.41 -10.94
C THR A 135 24.72 -8.31 -11.77
N ASN A 136 25.11 -8.59 -13.01
CA ASN A 136 24.31 -9.40 -13.96
C ASN A 136 22.89 -8.85 -14.21
N GLU A 137 22.65 -7.54 -13.99
CA GLU A 137 21.35 -6.89 -14.15
C GLU A 137 20.26 -7.42 -13.21
N LEU A 138 20.64 -7.92 -12.03
CA LEU A 138 19.72 -8.53 -11.06
C LEU A 138 19.17 -7.54 -10.01
N GLY A 139 19.44 -6.26 -10.18
CA GLY A 139 18.89 -5.17 -9.37
C GLY A 139 19.87 -4.56 -8.39
N VAL A 140 19.45 -3.44 -7.80
CA VAL A 140 20.19 -2.70 -6.77
C VAL A 140 19.25 -2.22 -5.67
N ALA A 141 19.82 -2.00 -4.48
CA ALA A 141 19.22 -1.15 -3.45
C ALA A 141 20.01 0.15 -3.40
N PHE A 142 19.33 1.30 -3.41
CA PHE A 142 19.95 2.61 -3.48
C PHE A 142 19.53 3.53 -2.34
N ARG A 143 20.31 4.59 -2.13
CA ARG A 143 20.00 5.73 -1.27
C ARG A 143 20.27 7.02 -2.05
N PHE A 144 19.32 7.94 -2.00
CA PHE A 144 19.51 9.33 -2.40
C PHE A 144 19.64 10.22 -1.16
N HIS A 145 20.74 10.98 -1.10
CA HIS A 145 21.00 11.97 -0.06
C HIS A 145 20.92 13.38 -0.63
N ARG A 146 20.18 14.26 0.06
CA ARG A 146 20.04 15.66 -0.37
C ARG A 146 21.25 16.49 0.06
N THR A 147 21.92 17.12 -0.90
CA THR A 147 23.04 18.04 -0.67
C THR A 147 22.68 19.46 -1.11
N ALA A 148 23.55 20.43 -0.82
CA ALA A 148 23.41 21.81 -1.32
C ALA A 148 23.43 21.92 -2.86
N ARG A 149 23.91 20.88 -3.57
CA ARG A 149 23.97 20.82 -5.05
C ARG A 149 22.88 19.95 -5.67
N GLY A 150 21.96 19.40 -4.88
CA GLY A 150 20.94 18.46 -5.33
C GLY A 150 21.08 17.08 -4.71
N TRP A 151 20.34 16.12 -5.26
CA TRP A 151 20.33 14.74 -4.81
C TRP A 151 21.57 13.99 -5.31
N VAL A 152 22.16 13.18 -4.43
CA VAL A 152 23.31 12.33 -4.75
C VAL A 152 22.97 10.90 -4.41
N GLU A 153 23.12 10.02 -5.39
CA GLU A 153 22.90 8.59 -5.22
C GLU A 153 24.09 7.88 -4.55
N ARG A 154 23.78 6.81 -3.84
CA ARG A 154 24.69 5.71 -3.57
C ARG A 154 23.97 4.37 -3.72
N VAL A 155 24.56 3.47 -4.49
CA VAL A 155 24.22 2.05 -4.44
C VAL A 155 24.66 1.47 -3.09
N LEU A 156 23.71 0.89 -2.37
CA LEU A 156 23.91 0.23 -1.08
C LEU A 156 24.28 -1.23 -1.24
N HIS A 157 23.70 -1.88 -2.25
CA HIS A 157 23.93 -3.28 -2.58
C HIS A 157 23.62 -3.53 -4.06
N ASN A 158 24.43 -4.39 -4.67
CA ASN A 158 24.18 -4.94 -6.00
C ASN A 158 23.74 -6.39 -5.83
N PHE A 159 22.51 -6.71 -6.20
CA PHE A 159 22.01 -8.08 -6.18
C PHE A 159 22.73 -8.90 -7.26
N GLY A 160 22.95 -10.19 -7.04
CA GLY A 160 23.83 -11.00 -7.89
C GLY A 160 23.73 -12.52 -7.70
N ASN A 161 24.88 -13.21 -7.76
CA ASN A 161 24.94 -14.67 -7.68
C ASN A 161 24.52 -15.18 -6.28
N GLY A 162 23.21 -15.41 -6.11
CA GLY A 162 22.60 -15.93 -4.87
C GLY A 162 21.33 -15.18 -4.45
N ASP A 163 21.16 -13.94 -4.93
CA ASP A 163 20.11 -12.99 -4.57
C ASP A 163 19.74 -12.14 -5.79
N ALA A 164 18.46 -11.94 -6.08
CA ALA A 164 18.06 -11.14 -7.23
C ALA A 164 16.69 -10.51 -7.09
N TYR A 165 16.44 -9.54 -7.96
CA TYR A 165 15.15 -8.98 -8.25
C TYR A 165 14.40 -8.49 -7.00
N PRO A 166 14.87 -7.39 -6.39
CA PRO A 166 14.23 -6.77 -5.23
C PRO A 166 12.92 -6.06 -5.64
N PHE A 167 11.89 -6.84 -5.98
CA PHE A 167 10.61 -6.34 -6.50
C PHE A 167 9.68 -5.75 -5.43
N SER A 168 10.05 -5.77 -4.14
CA SER A 168 9.22 -5.28 -3.05
C SER A 168 9.76 -4.00 -2.41
N SER A 169 8.86 -3.29 -1.72
CA SER A 169 9.20 -2.13 -0.91
C SER A 169 10.27 -2.44 0.13
N LEU A 170 11.22 -1.51 0.33
CA LEU A 170 12.03 -1.52 1.54
C LEU A 170 11.20 -1.08 2.75
N ILE A 171 11.52 -1.66 3.90
CA ILE A 171 11.10 -1.19 5.22
C ILE A 171 12.33 -0.87 6.06
N MET A 172 12.20 0.06 7.02
CA MET A 172 13.33 0.51 7.83
C MET A 172 13.02 0.42 9.33
N ASP A 173 13.94 -0.14 10.12
CA ASP A 173 13.84 -0.08 11.58
C ASP A 173 14.37 1.25 12.15
N ARG A 174 14.18 1.46 13.45
CA ARG A 174 14.65 2.69 14.13
C ARG A 174 16.17 2.86 14.15
N ARG A 175 16.94 1.84 13.81
CA ARG A 175 18.41 1.85 13.77
C ARG A 175 18.93 2.15 12.36
N GLY A 176 18.05 2.25 11.36
CA GLY A 176 18.40 2.46 9.97
C GLY A 176 18.75 1.18 9.22
N ASN A 177 18.41 0.00 9.76
CA ASN A 177 18.49 -1.24 9.02
C ASN A 177 17.32 -1.29 8.04
N LEU A 178 17.64 -1.60 6.78
CA LEU A 178 16.68 -1.80 5.70
C LEU A 178 16.37 -3.29 5.59
N TYR A 179 15.13 -3.62 5.26
CA TYR A 179 14.72 -4.98 4.93
C TYR A 179 13.86 -4.97 3.69
N GLY A 180 13.96 -6.02 2.90
CA GLY A 180 13.14 -6.23 1.71
C GLY A 180 13.05 -7.72 1.41
N THR A 181 12.36 -8.05 0.33
CA THR A 181 12.31 -9.43 -0.18
C THR A 181 13.09 -9.55 -1.48
N ASP A 182 13.68 -10.72 -1.69
CA ASP A 182 14.45 -11.07 -2.88
C ASP A 182 14.15 -12.51 -3.32
N ASN A 183 14.61 -12.84 -4.52
CA ASN A 183 14.68 -14.21 -5.02
C ASN A 183 16.04 -14.81 -4.69
N ILE A 184 16.06 -15.90 -3.93
CA ILE A 184 17.27 -16.62 -3.55
C ILE A 184 17.54 -17.74 -4.56
N TYR A 185 18.77 -17.76 -5.10
CA TYR A 185 19.21 -18.76 -6.07
C TYR A 185 20.02 -19.87 -5.39
N HIS A 186 19.50 -21.09 -5.44
CA HIS A 186 20.19 -22.27 -4.91
C HIS A 186 20.97 -22.99 -5.99
N TYR A 187 22.28 -23.20 -5.80
CA TYR A 187 23.11 -23.90 -6.78
C TYR A 187 22.67 -25.37 -6.94
N GLY A 188 22.23 -25.75 -8.14
CA GLY A 188 21.64 -27.06 -8.41
C GLY A 188 20.22 -27.25 -7.84
N GLY A 189 19.63 -26.18 -7.31
CA GLY A 189 18.25 -26.10 -6.80
C GLY A 189 17.38 -25.13 -7.60
N GLY A 190 16.14 -24.94 -7.16
CA GLY A 190 15.22 -23.92 -7.68
C GLY A 190 15.44 -22.53 -7.08
N ILE A 191 14.53 -21.61 -7.35
CA ILE A 191 14.51 -20.25 -6.77
C ILE A 191 13.53 -20.24 -5.59
N THR A 192 13.92 -19.63 -4.47
CA THR A 192 13.04 -19.44 -3.31
C THR A 192 12.83 -17.98 -2.93
N GLU A 193 11.73 -17.68 -2.24
CA GLU A 193 11.47 -16.34 -1.71
C GLU A 193 12.28 -16.11 -0.42
N GLY A 194 12.95 -14.96 -0.37
CA GLY A 194 13.84 -14.55 0.70
C GLY A 194 13.43 -13.25 1.38
N VAL A 195 13.90 -13.08 2.61
CA VAL A 195 13.94 -11.79 3.30
C VAL A 195 15.39 -11.45 3.58
N TYR A 196 15.81 -10.25 3.17
CA TYR A 196 17.15 -9.75 3.40
C TYR A 196 17.17 -8.54 4.33
N ALA A 197 18.36 -8.24 4.84
CA ALA A 197 18.66 -7.01 5.57
C ALA A 197 19.87 -6.31 4.94
N ILE A 198 19.78 -4.99 4.82
CA ILE A 198 20.88 -4.09 4.46
C ILE A 198 21.11 -3.14 5.63
N SER A 199 22.23 -3.31 6.33
CA SER A 199 22.54 -2.58 7.57
C SER A 199 23.73 -1.66 7.42
N PRO A 200 23.73 -0.44 8.00
CA PRO A 200 24.92 0.40 8.04
C PRO A 200 26.07 -0.34 8.74
N SER A 201 27.26 -0.34 8.13
CA SER A 201 28.48 -0.96 8.65
C SER A 201 29.69 -0.05 8.42
N ASN A 202 30.78 -0.24 9.16
CA ASN A 202 31.96 0.64 9.10
C ASN A 202 32.47 0.85 7.66
N GLY A 203 32.18 2.02 7.08
CA GLY A 203 32.59 2.40 5.72
C GLY A 203 31.66 1.94 4.59
N GLY A 204 30.49 1.37 4.89
CA GLY A 204 29.54 0.92 3.86
C GLY A 204 28.26 0.31 4.42
N TRP A 205 27.77 -0.72 3.74
CA TRP A 205 26.54 -1.43 4.10
C TRP A 205 26.78 -2.93 4.07
N LEU A 206 26.16 -3.65 5.00
CA LEU A 206 26.23 -5.10 5.09
C LEU A 206 24.91 -5.69 4.60
N TYR A 207 24.99 -6.49 3.53
CA TYR A 207 23.90 -7.33 3.05
C TYR A 207 23.88 -8.67 3.78
N LYS A 208 22.68 -9.17 4.12
CA LYS A 208 22.48 -10.52 4.64
C LYS A 208 21.08 -11.03 4.33
N ILE A 209 20.98 -12.22 3.77
CA ILE A 209 19.73 -13.00 3.80
C ILE A 209 19.44 -13.39 5.25
N ILE A 210 18.33 -12.92 5.79
CA ILE A 210 17.92 -13.15 7.17
C ILE A 210 16.93 -14.31 7.31
N TYR A 211 16.22 -14.64 6.24
CA TYR A 211 15.32 -15.78 6.19
C TYR A 211 15.09 -16.24 4.75
N ASP A 212 15.04 -17.55 4.55
CA ASP A 212 14.62 -18.20 3.30
C ASP A 212 13.32 -18.95 3.60
N LEU A 213 12.25 -18.61 2.89
CA LEU A 213 10.95 -19.24 3.09
C LEU A 213 10.94 -20.70 2.61
N GLY A 214 11.89 -21.09 1.75
CA GLY A 214 11.93 -22.40 1.11
C GLY A 214 10.77 -22.65 0.14
N MET A 215 10.05 -21.59 -0.23
CA MET A 215 8.89 -21.62 -1.11
C MET A 215 9.30 -21.20 -2.51
N ALA A 216 8.80 -21.89 -3.53
CA ALA A 216 9.15 -21.58 -4.92
C ALA A 216 8.71 -20.16 -5.28
N ALA A 217 9.68 -19.30 -5.57
CA ALA A 217 9.41 -17.89 -5.84
C ALA A 217 8.68 -17.68 -7.17
N ALA A 218 7.75 -16.72 -7.20
CA ALA A 218 7.29 -16.13 -8.43
C ALA A 218 8.40 -15.30 -9.10
N ASN A 219 8.58 -15.47 -10.41
CA ASN A 219 9.33 -14.49 -11.20
C ASN A 219 8.47 -13.22 -11.29
N GLY A 220 8.59 -12.32 -10.32
CA GLY A 220 7.87 -11.05 -10.27
C GLY A 220 7.12 -10.79 -8.96
N ALA A 221 7.20 -9.53 -8.49
CA ALA A 221 6.49 -8.94 -7.34
C ALA A 221 6.58 -9.76 -6.04
N GLY A 222 7.72 -9.73 -5.34
CA GLY A 222 7.79 -10.26 -3.96
C GLY A 222 6.77 -9.54 -3.06
N GLY A 223 6.15 -10.26 -2.12
CA GLY A 223 5.20 -9.64 -1.20
C GLY A 223 5.88 -8.58 -0.35
N GLY A 224 5.20 -7.46 -0.10
CA GLY A 224 5.77 -6.40 0.72
C GLY A 224 5.94 -6.80 2.19
N LEU A 225 6.73 -6.03 2.92
CA LEU A 225 6.99 -6.24 4.34
C LEU A 225 6.44 -5.07 5.16
N VAL A 226 6.21 -5.30 6.46
CA VAL A 226 5.88 -4.26 7.44
C VAL A 226 6.54 -4.55 8.78
N LEU A 227 6.93 -3.49 9.49
CA LEU A 227 7.53 -3.58 10.83
C LEU A 227 6.53 -3.18 11.90
N ASP A 228 6.52 -3.92 12.99
CA ASP A 228 5.93 -3.42 14.22
C ASP A 228 6.90 -2.54 15.03
N SER A 229 6.36 -1.90 16.07
CA SER A 229 7.15 -1.05 16.97
C SER A 229 8.27 -1.76 17.74
N LYS A 230 8.26 -3.11 17.79
CA LYS A 230 9.25 -3.94 18.48
C LYS A 230 10.35 -4.44 17.53
N GLY A 231 10.20 -4.20 16.23
CA GLY A 231 11.14 -4.66 15.20
C GLY A 231 10.82 -6.06 14.68
N ASN A 232 9.62 -6.59 14.91
CA ASN A 232 9.16 -7.81 14.24
C ASN A 232 8.77 -7.45 12.80
N ILE A 233 9.21 -8.27 11.85
CA ILE A 233 8.89 -8.13 10.43
C ILE A 233 7.70 -9.04 10.12
N PHE A 234 6.72 -8.52 9.40
CA PHE A 234 5.58 -9.27 8.89
C PHE A 234 5.58 -9.17 7.37
N GLY A 235 5.16 -10.23 6.71
CA GLY A 235 5.06 -10.26 5.25
C GLY A 235 4.04 -11.28 4.79
N VAL A 236 3.72 -11.21 3.50
CA VAL A 236 2.92 -12.20 2.80
C VAL A 236 3.79 -12.83 1.71
N SER A 237 3.78 -14.15 1.58
CA SER A 237 4.54 -14.84 0.53
C SER A 237 3.88 -14.67 -0.83
N ASN A 238 4.65 -14.54 -1.91
CA ASN A 238 4.14 -14.65 -3.27
C ASN A 238 4.54 -15.99 -3.93
N GLU A 239 3.61 -16.95 -3.95
CA GLU A 239 3.92 -18.32 -4.38
C GLU A 239 3.24 -18.72 -5.72
N ILE A 240 4.02 -19.32 -6.64
CA ILE A 240 3.48 -19.82 -7.93
C ILE A 240 2.76 -21.16 -7.78
N ILE A 241 2.95 -21.96 -6.72
CA ILE A 241 2.46 -23.36 -6.70
C ILE A 241 1.83 -23.86 -5.40
N ALA A 242 1.88 -23.11 -4.31
CA ALA A 242 1.19 -23.48 -3.08
C ALA A 242 0.41 -22.28 -2.49
N PRO A 243 -0.36 -22.50 -1.41
CA PRO A 243 -1.21 -21.44 -0.89
C PRO A 243 -0.39 -20.47 -0.04
N GLU A 244 -0.62 -19.19 -0.32
CA GLU A 244 0.00 -18.04 0.33
C GLU A 244 -0.02 -18.14 1.86
N ILE A 245 1.05 -17.65 2.47
CA ILE A 245 1.21 -17.55 3.91
C ILE A 245 1.41 -16.11 4.35
N VAL A 246 0.93 -15.81 5.55
CA VAL A 246 1.32 -14.62 6.29
C VAL A 246 2.30 -15.06 7.36
N PHE A 247 3.47 -14.44 7.42
CA PHE A 247 4.55 -14.82 8.31
C PHE A 247 5.02 -13.66 9.19
N GLU A 248 5.71 -14.00 10.28
CA GLU A 248 6.40 -13.08 11.18
C GLU A 248 7.84 -13.54 11.37
N LEU A 249 8.79 -12.61 11.33
CA LEU A 249 10.16 -12.80 11.78
C LEU A 249 10.37 -11.96 13.03
N LYS A 250 10.53 -12.64 14.18
CA LYS A 250 10.90 -11.98 15.45
C LYS A 250 12.42 -11.94 15.60
N PRO A 251 13.03 -10.82 16.01
CA PRO A 251 14.44 -10.81 16.42
C PRO A 251 14.68 -11.79 17.57
N ALA A 252 15.68 -12.67 17.45
CA ALA A 252 16.01 -13.69 18.44
C ALA A 252 17.53 -13.88 18.56
N GLY A 253 18.12 -13.35 19.63
CA GLY A 253 19.57 -13.39 19.83
C GLY A 253 20.32 -12.69 18.70
N SER A 254 21.17 -13.43 17.99
CA SER A 254 21.92 -12.94 16.81
C SER A 254 21.21 -13.20 15.46
N GLY A 255 19.95 -13.67 15.48
CA GLY A 255 19.21 -14.04 14.28
C GLY A 255 17.72 -13.73 14.37
N TRP A 256 16.92 -14.52 13.67
CA TRP A 256 15.48 -14.34 13.53
C TRP A 256 14.74 -15.64 13.84
N SER A 257 13.61 -15.55 14.51
CA SER A 257 12.69 -16.64 14.80
C SER A 257 11.45 -16.50 13.91
N PRO A 258 11.29 -17.37 12.89
CA PRO A 258 10.16 -17.30 11.98
C PRO A 258 8.89 -17.93 12.60
N SER A 259 7.73 -17.46 12.16
CA SER A 259 6.42 -18.03 12.50
C SER A 259 5.46 -17.86 11.33
N ILE A 260 4.79 -18.94 10.92
CA ILE A 260 3.66 -18.86 9.99
C ILE A 260 2.42 -18.51 10.82
N LEU A 261 1.85 -17.34 10.57
CA LEU A 261 0.70 -16.81 11.29
C LEU A 261 -0.60 -17.36 10.70
N PHE A 262 -0.67 -17.41 9.37
CA PHE A 262 -1.83 -17.87 8.65
C PHE A 262 -1.44 -18.50 7.31
N LYS A 263 -2.21 -19.50 6.87
CA LYS A 263 -2.06 -20.15 5.58
C LYS A 263 -3.42 -20.14 4.88
N PHE A 264 -3.49 -19.53 3.70
CA PHE A 264 -4.73 -19.50 2.92
C PHE A 264 -5.07 -20.92 2.44
N LYS A 265 -6.36 -21.23 2.23
CA LYS A 265 -6.81 -22.58 1.85
C LYS A 265 -6.71 -22.85 0.35
N THR A 266 -6.93 -21.79 -0.43
CA THR A 266 -6.78 -21.75 -1.88
C THR A 266 -5.84 -20.59 -2.18
N ARG A 267 -5.38 -20.44 -3.43
CA ARG A 267 -4.82 -19.15 -3.84
C ARG A 267 -5.92 -18.13 -3.64
N ALA A 268 -5.77 -17.30 -2.62
CA ALA A 268 -6.72 -16.23 -2.37
C ALA A 268 -6.56 -15.16 -3.46
N GLY A 269 -5.51 -15.25 -4.28
CA GLY A 269 -5.20 -14.30 -5.30
C GLY A 269 -4.29 -13.25 -4.68
N SER A 270 -3.03 -13.24 -5.13
CA SER A 270 -1.90 -12.54 -4.51
C SER A 270 -2.23 -11.15 -3.98
N PRO A 271 -1.99 -10.85 -2.70
CA PRO A 271 -1.58 -9.51 -2.32
C PRO A 271 -0.22 -9.25 -2.97
N THR A 272 -0.14 -8.28 -3.88
CA THR A 272 1.16 -7.75 -4.34
C THR A 272 1.61 -6.55 -3.52
N GLY A 273 0.72 -6.00 -2.68
CA GLY A 273 1.02 -4.91 -1.75
C GLY A 273 1.76 -5.36 -0.50
N ALA A 274 2.25 -4.38 0.26
CA ALA A 274 2.75 -4.62 1.61
C ALA A 274 1.57 -4.67 2.61
N PRO A 275 1.54 -5.64 3.52
CA PRO A 275 0.51 -5.67 4.57
C PRO A 275 0.65 -4.45 5.49
N VAL A 276 -0.45 -4.01 6.09
CA VAL A 276 -0.45 -2.88 7.04
C VAL A 276 -0.82 -3.35 8.45
N LEU A 277 -0.14 -2.80 9.45
CA LEU A 277 -0.40 -3.08 10.86
C LEU A 277 -1.21 -1.96 11.52
N ASP A 278 -2.18 -2.35 12.35
CA ASP A 278 -2.72 -1.43 13.34
C ASP A 278 -1.96 -1.48 14.68
N LYS A 279 -2.31 -0.58 15.61
CA LYS A 279 -1.69 -0.51 16.94
C LYS A 279 -1.93 -1.75 17.80
N ALA A 280 -2.95 -2.56 17.49
CA ALA A 280 -3.26 -3.80 18.18
C ALA A 280 -2.48 -5.00 17.61
N GLY A 281 -1.72 -4.80 16.53
CA GLY A 281 -0.99 -5.86 15.83
C GLY A 281 -1.88 -6.69 14.91
N ASN A 282 -3.05 -6.17 14.52
CA ASN A 282 -3.82 -6.77 13.43
C ASN A 282 -3.15 -6.44 12.10
N ILE A 283 -3.15 -7.41 11.18
CA ILE A 283 -2.59 -7.29 9.83
C ILE A 283 -3.75 -7.09 8.85
N TYR A 284 -3.64 -6.10 7.97
CA TYR A 284 -4.63 -5.75 6.96
C TYR A 284 -3.99 -5.82 5.58
N ASP A 285 -4.73 -6.36 4.63
CA ASP A 285 -4.30 -6.42 3.23
C ASP A 285 -5.49 -6.71 2.32
N THR A 286 -5.23 -6.79 1.02
CA THR A 286 -6.17 -7.22 0.00
C THR A 286 -5.85 -8.61 -0.53
N THR A 287 -6.82 -9.23 -1.19
CA THR A 287 -6.61 -10.39 -2.04
C THR A 287 -7.15 -10.06 -3.42
N ASN A 288 -6.39 -10.32 -4.48
CA ASN A 288 -6.87 -10.05 -5.84
C ASN A 288 -7.98 -11.03 -6.28
N GLY A 289 -8.14 -12.14 -5.55
CA GLY A 289 -9.18 -13.14 -5.76
C GLY A 289 -10.04 -13.40 -4.52
N GLY A 290 -10.98 -14.34 -4.64
CA GLY A 290 -12.00 -14.57 -3.63
C GLY A 290 -13.17 -13.58 -3.72
N GLY A 291 -14.10 -13.63 -2.75
CA GLY A 291 -15.34 -12.88 -2.83
C GLY A 291 -16.29 -13.34 -3.95
N PRO A 292 -17.44 -12.67 -4.15
CA PRO A 292 -18.34 -12.93 -5.26
C PRO A 292 -17.61 -12.82 -6.61
N GLY A 293 -17.70 -13.86 -7.45
CA GLY A 293 -17.09 -13.85 -8.78
C GLY A 293 -15.56 -13.86 -8.81
N GLY A 294 -14.88 -13.99 -7.67
CA GLY A 294 -13.41 -13.93 -7.62
C GLY A 294 -12.83 -12.53 -7.76
N ASN A 295 -13.61 -11.48 -7.46
CA ASN A 295 -13.21 -10.08 -7.68
C ASN A 295 -12.26 -9.51 -6.62
N GLY A 296 -11.96 -10.26 -5.56
CA GLY A 296 -11.05 -9.84 -4.50
C GLY A 296 -11.73 -9.48 -3.19
N THR A 297 -10.92 -9.35 -2.14
CA THR A 297 -11.38 -8.95 -0.79
C THR A 297 -10.42 -7.97 -0.12
N VAL A 298 -10.93 -7.24 0.88
CA VAL A 298 -10.12 -6.59 1.91
C VAL A 298 -10.27 -7.41 3.18
N PHE A 299 -9.16 -7.79 3.82
CA PHE A 299 -9.19 -8.61 5.02
C PHE A 299 -8.42 -8.00 6.20
N ARG A 300 -8.73 -8.53 7.38
CA ARG A 300 -7.95 -8.35 8.61
C ARG A 300 -7.62 -9.71 9.21
N LEU A 301 -6.36 -9.96 9.48
CA LEU A 301 -5.87 -11.02 10.35
C LEU A 301 -5.66 -10.46 11.75
N SER A 302 -6.25 -11.11 12.75
CA SER A 302 -6.12 -10.70 14.16
C SER A 302 -5.52 -11.81 15.02
N PRO A 303 -4.56 -11.50 15.91
CA PRO A 303 -4.03 -12.48 16.83
C PRO A 303 -5.09 -12.83 17.90
N SER A 304 -5.31 -14.11 18.15
CA SER A 304 -6.16 -14.56 19.25
C SER A 304 -5.36 -14.71 20.55
N LYS A 305 -6.07 -14.69 21.68
CA LYS A 305 -5.48 -14.96 23.01
C LYS A 305 -4.87 -16.37 23.12
N THR A 306 -5.28 -17.29 22.24
CA THR A 306 -4.79 -18.67 22.18
C THR A 306 -3.59 -18.86 21.25
N GLY A 307 -3.07 -17.77 20.65
CA GLY A 307 -1.90 -17.81 19.75
C GLY A 307 -2.22 -18.15 18.29
N SER A 308 -3.46 -18.55 17.97
CA SER A 308 -3.92 -18.68 16.58
C SER A 308 -4.32 -17.34 15.97
N TRP A 309 -4.23 -17.20 14.66
CA TRP A 309 -4.71 -16.02 13.94
C TRP A 309 -6.09 -16.26 13.33
N LYS A 310 -6.93 -15.22 13.35
CA LYS A 310 -8.28 -15.27 12.79
C LYS A 310 -8.39 -14.31 11.61
N LEU A 311 -8.79 -14.85 10.46
CA LEU A 311 -9.11 -14.11 9.25
C LEU A 311 -10.52 -13.52 9.34
N HIS A 312 -10.63 -12.24 9.00
CA HIS A 312 -11.88 -11.51 8.89
C HIS A 312 -11.92 -10.86 7.51
N THR A 313 -12.91 -11.20 6.69
CA THR A 313 -13.22 -10.42 5.50
C THR A 313 -13.92 -9.14 5.93
N LEU A 314 -13.31 -7.99 5.63
CA LEU A 314 -13.89 -6.67 5.90
C LEU A 314 -14.78 -6.24 4.74
N TYR A 315 -14.34 -6.51 3.51
CA TYR A 315 -15.09 -6.25 2.30
C TYR A 315 -14.82 -7.30 1.23
N ALA A 316 -15.83 -7.58 0.41
CA ALA A 316 -15.71 -8.48 -0.73
C ALA A 316 -16.28 -7.76 -1.96
N PHE A 317 -15.42 -7.54 -2.95
CA PHE A 317 -15.77 -6.81 -4.16
C PHE A 317 -16.78 -7.59 -5.00
N LYS A 318 -17.74 -6.89 -5.59
CA LYS A 318 -18.79 -7.46 -6.45
C LYS A 318 -18.40 -7.45 -7.92
N GLY A 319 -17.31 -6.77 -8.30
CA GLY A 319 -16.98 -6.49 -9.69
C GLY A 319 -17.81 -5.35 -10.30
N GLY A 320 -17.64 -5.11 -11.59
CA GLY A 320 -18.33 -4.01 -12.28
C GLY A 320 -18.01 -2.66 -11.66
N ALA A 321 -19.03 -1.85 -11.35
CA ALA A 321 -18.86 -0.52 -10.78
C ALA A 321 -18.19 -0.51 -9.38
N ASP A 322 -18.20 -1.64 -8.67
CA ASP A 322 -17.58 -1.80 -7.33
C ASP A 322 -16.06 -1.93 -7.39
N GLY A 323 -15.50 -2.22 -8.57
CA GLY A 323 -14.07 -2.55 -8.72
C GLY A 323 -13.78 -4.05 -8.64
N THR A 324 -12.62 -4.45 -9.17
CA THR A 324 -12.10 -5.82 -9.14
C THR A 324 -10.58 -5.84 -9.18
N LEU A 325 -9.98 -6.91 -8.65
CA LEU A 325 -8.54 -7.13 -8.60
C LEU A 325 -7.78 -6.05 -7.78
N PRO A 326 -8.01 -5.96 -6.45
CA PRO A 326 -7.27 -5.05 -5.59
C PRO A 326 -5.84 -5.55 -5.33
N TYR A 327 -4.89 -5.18 -6.20
CA TYR A 327 -3.49 -5.62 -6.14
C TYR A 327 -2.63 -4.83 -5.15
N ALA A 328 -2.92 -3.54 -5.00
CA ALA A 328 -2.05 -2.57 -4.33
C ALA A 328 -1.94 -2.73 -2.80
N GLY A 329 -2.82 -3.49 -2.16
CA GLY A 329 -3.00 -3.44 -0.70
C GLY A 329 -3.83 -2.24 -0.27
N ILE A 330 -3.65 -1.80 0.98
CA ILE A 330 -4.44 -0.71 1.59
C ILE A 330 -3.56 0.29 2.33
N THR A 331 -4.11 1.47 2.59
CA THR A 331 -3.54 2.50 3.47
C THR A 331 -4.59 2.97 4.47
N PHE A 332 -4.17 3.33 5.68
CA PHE A 332 -5.05 3.98 6.65
C PHE A 332 -4.93 5.51 6.58
N ASP A 333 -6.05 6.21 6.74
CA ASP A 333 -6.01 7.61 7.15
C ASP A 333 -5.83 7.73 8.69
N ALA A 334 -5.72 8.96 9.18
CA ALA A 334 -5.58 9.24 10.61
C ALA A 334 -6.83 8.86 11.43
N SER A 335 -7.99 8.74 10.80
CA SER A 335 -9.26 8.35 11.41
C SER A 335 -9.47 6.83 11.44
N GLY A 336 -8.60 6.05 10.78
CA GLY A 336 -8.68 4.61 10.64
C GLY A 336 -9.60 4.14 9.50
N ASN A 337 -9.97 5.02 8.56
CA ASN A 337 -10.58 4.62 7.31
C ASN A 337 -9.54 3.92 6.43
N ILE A 338 -9.99 2.93 5.68
CA ILE A 338 -9.12 2.12 4.81
C ILE A 338 -9.30 2.62 3.38
N TYR A 339 -8.22 2.97 2.72
CA TYR A 339 -8.19 3.35 1.33
C TYR A 339 -7.40 2.34 0.51
N GLY A 340 -7.76 2.17 -0.75
CA GLY A 340 -7.02 1.32 -1.68
C GLY A 340 -7.50 1.52 -3.10
N THR A 341 -6.95 0.71 -3.99
CA THR A 341 -7.26 0.75 -5.43
C THR A 341 -7.67 -0.62 -5.94
N THR A 342 -8.50 -0.63 -6.98
CA THR A 342 -8.78 -1.84 -7.77
C THR A 342 -8.25 -1.65 -9.17
N GLN A 343 -7.52 -2.63 -9.71
CA GLN A 343 -6.90 -2.50 -11.03
C GLN A 343 -7.94 -2.30 -12.13
N ALA A 344 -9.09 -2.96 -12.02
CA ALA A 344 -10.16 -2.89 -13.01
C ALA A 344 -11.52 -2.68 -12.34
N GLY A 345 -12.57 -2.60 -13.15
CA GLY A 345 -13.91 -2.19 -12.72
C GLY A 345 -14.09 -0.67 -12.74
N GLY A 346 -15.10 -0.18 -12.03
CA GLY A 346 -15.60 1.19 -12.25
C GLY A 346 -16.47 1.27 -13.52
N THR A 347 -16.92 2.47 -13.87
CA THR A 347 -17.84 2.67 -15.01
C THR A 347 -17.21 2.38 -16.37
N SER A 348 -15.89 2.53 -16.48
CA SER A 348 -15.14 2.32 -17.73
C SER A 348 -14.25 1.08 -17.71
N ASN A 349 -14.26 0.32 -16.60
CA ASN A 349 -13.35 -0.81 -16.37
C ASN A 349 -11.86 -0.43 -16.23
N ASP A 350 -11.55 0.84 -15.98
CA ASP A 350 -10.20 1.38 -15.84
C ASP A 350 -9.69 1.41 -14.38
N GLY A 351 -10.47 0.88 -13.45
CA GLY A 351 -10.13 0.78 -12.03
C GLY A 351 -10.78 1.83 -11.15
N THR A 352 -10.65 1.66 -9.84
CA THR A 352 -11.25 2.56 -8.84
C THR A 352 -10.27 2.91 -7.72
N VAL A 353 -10.55 4.03 -7.05
CA VAL A 353 -10.10 4.31 -5.68
C VAL A 353 -11.29 4.05 -4.78
N PHE A 354 -11.12 3.21 -3.76
CA PHE A 354 -12.18 2.89 -2.79
C PHE A 354 -11.79 3.34 -1.38
N GLU A 355 -12.81 3.55 -0.55
CA GLU A 355 -12.70 3.77 0.88
C GLU A 355 -13.62 2.80 1.62
N LEU A 356 -13.15 2.19 2.71
CA LEU A 356 -13.99 1.54 3.72
C LEU A 356 -14.06 2.42 4.96
N ALA A 357 -15.17 3.16 5.08
CA ALA A 357 -15.35 4.17 6.12
C ALA A 357 -15.90 3.57 7.44
N GLY A 358 -15.32 4.00 8.55
CA GLY A 358 -15.79 3.74 9.91
C GLY A 358 -15.72 2.28 10.37
N GLY A 359 -16.15 2.02 11.62
CA GLY A 359 -16.08 0.69 12.24
C GLY A 359 -16.96 -0.39 11.61
N SER A 360 -17.88 -0.02 10.71
CA SER A 360 -18.68 -0.97 9.91
C SER A 360 -18.06 -1.30 8.56
N HIS A 361 -16.93 -0.68 8.19
CA HIS A 361 -16.26 -0.83 6.89
C HIS A 361 -17.22 -0.65 5.71
N ARG A 362 -18.02 0.43 5.74
CA ARG A 362 -18.94 0.71 4.63
C ARG A 362 -18.12 1.15 3.44
N GLU A 363 -18.20 0.39 2.36
CA GLU A 363 -17.50 0.72 1.12
C GLU A 363 -18.12 1.96 0.44
N ARG A 364 -17.24 2.73 -0.18
CA ARG A 364 -17.55 3.81 -1.10
C ARG A 364 -16.46 3.87 -2.18
N VAL A 365 -16.87 3.84 -3.44
CA VAL A 365 -16.02 4.24 -4.56
C VAL A 365 -15.82 5.74 -4.49
N VAL A 366 -14.58 6.15 -4.23
CA VAL A 366 -14.13 7.54 -4.13
C VAL A 366 -13.90 8.12 -5.53
N TRP A 367 -13.34 7.31 -6.41
CA TRP A 367 -13.11 7.65 -7.82
C TRP A 367 -13.19 6.42 -8.71
N ALA A 368 -13.70 6.58 -9.93
CA ALA A 368 -13.66 5.56 -10.97
C ALA A 368 -13.01 6.19 -12.21
N PHE A 369 -11.89 5.62 -12.63
CA PHE A 369 -11.13 6.13 -13.77
C PHE A 369 -11.86 5.85 -15.09
N ASP A 370 -11.55 6.64 -16.12
CA ASP A 370 -12.18 6.57 -17.45
C ASP A 370 -11.19 6.47 -18.62
N GLY A 371 -9.91 6.22 -18.32
CA GLY A 371 -8.83 6.14 -19.29
C GLY A 371 -8.26 7.51 -19.67
N LYS A 372 -9.03 8.61 -19.56
CA LYS A 372 -8.52 9.97 -19.81
C LYS A 372 -7.81 10.53 -18.59
N ASP A 373 -8.35 10.28 -17.41
CA ASP A 373 -7.79 10.65 -16.10
C ASP A 373 -6.82 9.59 -15.54
N GLY A 374 -6.76 8.42 -16.15
CA GLY A 374 -5.83 7.34 -15.80
C GLY A 374 -6.47 5.99 -16.05
N SER A 375 -5.70 4.91 -15.94
CA SER A 375 -6.20 3.54 -15.96
C SER A 375 -5.25 2.59 -15.23
N THR A 376 -5.79 1.50 -14.71
CA THR A 376 -5.01 0.43 -14.09
C THR A 376 -4.20 0.95 -12.88
N PRO A 377 -4.85 1.46 -11.82
CA PRO A 377 -4.16 1.83 -10.58
C PRO A 377 -3.63 0.55 -9.90
N LEU A 378 -2.30 0.44 -9.78
CA LEU A 378 -1.61 -0.74 -9.23
C LEU A 378 -0.88 -0.45 -7.92
N THR A 379 -0.90 0.79 -7.46
CA THR A 379 -0.12 1.27 -6.31
C THR A 379 -1.03 1.67 -5.14
N PRO A 380 -0.55 1.57 -3.89
CA PRO A 380 -1.26 2.11 -2.74
C PRO A 380 -1.49 3.61 -2.89
N VAL A 381 -2.62 4.09 -2.38
CA VAL A 381 -2.90 5.52 -2.27
C VAL A 381 -2.42 6.09 -0.95
N VAL A 382 -2.18 7.39 -0.92
CA VAL A 382 -1.77 8.17 0.24
C VAL A 382 -2.89 9.13 0.59
N PRO A 383 -3.75 8.82 1.59
CA PRO A 383 -4.71 9.78 2.10
C PRO A 383 -4.00 10.84 2.96
N ASP A 384 -4.45 12.09 2.90
CA ASP A 384 -4.01 13.16 3.78
C ASP A 384 -5.02 13.44 4.91
N SER A 385 -4.70 14.38 5.80
CA SER A 385 -5.57 14.76 6.91
C SER A 385 -6.77 15.63 6.50
N THR A 386 -6.83 16.08 5.24
CA THR A 386 -7.87 16.99 4.74
C THR A 386 -8.91 16.28 3.87
N GLY A 387 -8.73 14.99 3.61
CA GLY A 387 -9.63 14.16 2.80
C GLY A 387 -9.22 14.04 1.34
N HIS A 388 -8.02 14.50 0.99
CA HIS A 388 -7.42 14.31 -0.31
C HIS A 388 -6.73 12.93 -0.35
N VAL A 389 -6.80 12.28 -1.50
CA VAL A 389 -6.22 10.95 -1.73
C VAL A 389 -5.32 11.02 -2.95
N PHE A 390 -4.03 10.72 -2.76
CA PHE A 390 -3.02 10.81 -3.79
C PHE A 390 -2.60 9.41 -4.24
N GLY A 391 -2.28 9.25 -5.52
CA GLY A 391 -1.83 7.94 -6.01
C GLY A 391 -1.36 8.00 -7.45
N THR A 392 -1.13 6.83 -8.03
CA THR A 392 -0.67 6.72 -9.40
C THR A 392 -1.45 5.67 -10.20
N THR A 393 -1.57 5.91 -11.50
CA THR A 393 -2.06 4.95 -12.49
C THR A 393 -0.92 4.49 -13.39
N SER A 394 -0.94 3.24 -13.82
CA SER A 394 0.10 2.69 -14.72
C SER A 394 -0.10 3.08 -16.18
N THR A 395 -1.32 3.47 -16.55
CA THR A 395 -1.75 3.74 -17.93
C THR A 395 -2.80 4.86 -17.94
N GLY A 396 -3.35 5.18 -19.12
CA GLY A 396 -4.33 6.26 -19.31
C GLY A 396 -3.69 7.61 -19.61
N GLY A 397 -4.32 8.73 -19.26
CA GLY A 397 -3.76 10.07 -19.49
C GLY A 397 -3.84 10.52 -20.96
N GLY A 398 -4.71 11.50 -21.23
CA GLY A 398 -5.04 11.96 -22.59
C GLY A 398 -3.96 12.76 -23.35
N ASP A 399 -2.66 12.57 -23.10
CA ASP A 399 -1.62 13.29 -23.86
C ASP A 399 -1.34 12.60 -25.21
N VAL A 400 -1.23 13.42 -26.27
CA VAL A 400 -0.94 13.02 -27.65
C VAL A 400 0.47 12.43 -27.84
N HIS A 401 1.33 12.53 -26.83
CA HIS A 401 2.71 12.01 -26.86
C HIS A 401 2.86 10.59 -26.27
N CYS A 402 1.77 9.95 -25.83
CA CYS A 402 1.82 8.57 -25.35
C CYS A 402 1.92 7.60 -26.53
N VAL A 403 3.04 6.86 -26.63
CA VAL A 403 3.34 5.99 -27.77
C VAL A 403 2.74 4.59 -27.60
N ALA A 404 1.43 4.47 -27.39
CA ALA A 404 0.66 3.21 -27.52
C ALA A 404 -0.83 3.43 -27.26
N ALA A 405 -1.66 2.46 -27.70
CA ALA A 405 -3.08 2.35 -27.36
C ALA A 405 -3.38 2.21 -25.84
N ALA A 406 -2.35 2.14 -24.99
CA ALA A 406 -2.46 1.98 -23.54
C ALA A 406 -2.33 3.29 -22.73
N GLY A 407 -1.83 4.40 -23.29
CA GLY A 407 -1.68 5.68 -22.55
C GLY A 407 -0.53 5.70 -21.52
N CYS A 408 -0.17 6.89 -21.03
CA CYS A 408 0.90 7.13 -20.05
C CYS A 408 0.41 6.99 -18.59
N GLY A 409 1.27 6.57 -17.66
CA GLY A 409 0.91 6.60 -16.25
C GLY A 409 0.69 8.04 -15.75
N ASN A 410 -0.23 8.22 -14.79
CA ASN A 410 -0.51 9.51 -14.15
C ASN A 410 -0.18 9.45 -12.65
N ALA A 411 0.18 10.59 -12.08
CA ALA A 411 -0.03 10.86 -10.66
C ALA A 411 -1.31 11.69 -10.51
N PHE A 412 -2.17 11.31 -9.57
CA PHE A 412 -3.47 11.93 -9.36
C PHE A 412 -3.67 12.35 -7.91
N GLU A 413 -4.53 13.35 -7.74
CA GLU A 413 -5.11 13.80 -6.49
C GLU A 413 -6.63 13.71 -6.61
N VAL A 414 -7.30 13.04 -5.66
CA VAL A 414 -8.76 12.98 -5.57
C VAL A 414 -9.24 13.63 -4.28
N THR A 415 -10.26 14.48 -4.39
CA THR A 415 -11.01 15.06 -3.26
C THR A 415 -12.43 14.49 -3.25
N HIS A 416 -13.05 14.27 -2.07
CA HIS A 416 -14.34 13.57 -1.95
C HIS A 416 -15.11 13.82 -0.64
#